data_AF-A0AA38LCX1-F1
#
_entry.id   AF-A0AA38LCX1-F1
#
_cell.length_a   1.000
_cell.length_b   1.000
_cell.length_c   1.000
_cell.angle_alpha   90.00
_cell.angle_beta   90.00
_cell.angle_gamma   90.00
#
_symmetry.space_group_name_H-M   'P 1'
#
loop_
_entity.id
_entity.type
_entity.pdbx_description
1 polymer ?
#
loop_
_entity_poly.entity_id
_entity_poly.type
_entity_poly.pdbx_seq_one_letter_code
_entity_poly.pdbx_strand_id
1 'polypeptide(L)' 'RFVPNFAALVKPITKMLKKSMAFKWIAEGKERFEAIKEDISQAPNLINPDFSKDFTLYAFGDDDTIYAIL' A
#
# COMPACT_ATOMS: atom_id res chain seq x y z
N ARG A 1 5.16 -7.27 3.59
CA ARG A 1 6.51 -7.48 3.00
C ARG A 1 6.37 -8.06 1.59
N PHE A 2 5.51 -7.46 0.76
CA PHE A 2 4.97 -8.11 -0.45
C PHE A 2 5.41 -7.42 -1.74
N VAL A 3 5.89 -6.19 -1.66
CA VAL A 3 6.50 -5.46 -2.78
C VAL A 3 8.01 -5.36 -2.56
N PRO A 4 8.84 -5.94 -3.44
CA PRO A 4 10.29 -5.80 -3.35
C PRO A 4 10.69 -4.33 -3.49
N ASN A 5 11.69 -3.89 -2.72
CA ASN A 5 12.19 -2.50 -2.74
C ASN A 5 11.15 -1.40 -2.43
N PHE A 6 10.03 -1.75 -1.75
CA PHE A 6 8.98 -0.79 -1.39
C PHE A 6 9.52 0.50 -0.74
N ALA A 7 10.47 0.36 0.20
CA ALA A 7 11.11 1.50 0.87
C ALA A 7 11.79 2.49 -0.09
N ALA A 8 12.38 2.00 -1.18
CA ALA A 8 12.99 2.85 -2.19
C ALA A 8 11.92 3.54 -3.07
N LEU A 9 10.85 2.82 -3.40
CA LEU A 9 9.73 3.35 -4.20
C LEU A 9 8.96 4.46 -3.47
N VAL A 10 8.73 4.30 -2.16
CA VAL A 10 8.01 5.31 -1.35
C VAL A 10 8.90 6.47 -0.91
N LYS A 11 10.22 6.40 -1.06
CA LYS A 11 11.15 7.48 -0.67
C LYS A 11 10.82 8.85 -1.29
N PRO A 12 10.56 8.98 -2.60
CA PRO A 12 10.12 10.26 -3.18
C PRO A 12 8.77 10.72 -2.62
N ILE A 13 7.82 9.79 -2.42
CA ILE A 13 6.48 10.07 -1.86
C ILE A 13 6.57 10.59 -0.42
N THR A 14 7.30 9.87 0.43
CA THR A 14 7.53 10.25 1.84
C THR A 14 8.29 11.57 1.97
N LYS A 15 9.19 11.90 1.02
CA LYS A 15 9.87 13.21 0.99
C LYS A 15 8.88 14.36 0.76
N MET A 16 7.85 14.16 -0.07
CA MET A 16 6.79 15.17 -0.29
C MET A 16 5.86 15.34 0.91
N LEU A 17 5.73 14.32 1.77
CA LEU A 17 4.89 14.34 2.97
C LEU A 17 5.62 14.89 4.22
N LYS A 18 6.89 15.28 4.10
CA LYS A 18 7.63 15.86 5.22
C LYS A 18 7.04 17.21 5.59
N LYS A 19 6.75 17.39 6.89
CA LYS A 19 6.19 18.61 7.49
C LYS A 19 6.98 19.90 7.18
N SER A 20 8.25 19.76 6.84
CA SER A 20 9.15 20.87 6.48
C SER A 20 9.03 21.34 5.02
N MET A 21 8.23 20.67 4.18
CA MET A 21 8.06 21.00 2.77
C MET A 21 6.57 21.24 2.47
N ALA A 22 6.27 22.26 1.67
CA ALA A 22 4.93 22.42 1.12
C ALA A 22 4.63 21.22 0.22
N PHE A 23 3.57 20.48 0.55
CA PHE A 23 3.13 19.35 -0.24
C PHE A 23 2.80 19.83 -1.66
N LYS A 24 3.48 19.27 -2.66
CA LYS A 24 3.22 19.52 -4.07
C LYS A 24 3.13 18.19 -4.78
N TRP A 25 2.01 17.92 -5.42
CA TRP A 25 1.82 16.74 -6.27
C TRP A 25 2.54 16.96 -7.60
N ILE A 26 3.86 16.74 -7.60
CA ILE A 26 4.69 16.84 -8.81
C ILE A 26 4.53 15.57 -9.66
N ALA A 27 4.75 15.69 -10.97
CA ALA A 27 4.57 14.59 -11.92
C ALA A 27 5.33 13.31 -11.51
N GLU A 28 6.57 13.47 -11.03
CA GLU A 28 7.40 12.38 -10.50
C GLU A 28 6.72 11.65 -9.31
N GLY A 29 6.07 12.39 -8.41
CA GLY A 29 5.35 11.81 -7.28
C GLY A 29 4.14 10.99 -7.71
N LYS A 30 3.41 11.48 -8.72
CA LYS A 30 2.25 10.79 -9.30
C LYS A 30 2.66 9.50 -10.01
N GLU A 31 3.69 9.57 -10.86
CA GLU A 31 4.23 8.41 -11.59
C GLU A 31 4.67 7.31 -10.62
N ARG A 32 5.40 7.69 -9.55
CA ARG A 32 5.82 6.74 -8.52
C ARG A 32 4.65 6.16 -7.74
N PHE A 33 3.62 6.95 -7.46
CA PHE A 33 2.43 6.46 -6.78
C PHE A 33 1.65 5.45 -7.63
N GLU A 34 1.48 5.71 -8.93
CA GLU A 34 0.84 4.75 -9.84
C GLU A 34 1.67 3.48 -10.02
N ALA A 35 2.99 3.57 -10.14
CA ALA A 35 3.85 2.38 -10.21
C ALA A 35 3.72 1.51 -8.95
N ILE A 36 3.58 2.11 -7.77
CA ILE A 36 3.36 1.36 -6.53
C ILE A 36 1.98 0.70 -6.50
N LYS A 37 0.93 1.36 -7.02
CA LYS A 37 -0.39 0.76 -7.13
C LYS A 37 -0.38 -0.45 -8.05
N GLU A 38 0.32 -0.34 -9.18
CA GLU A 38 0.53 -1.45 -10.12
C GLU A 38 1.28 -2.59 -9.41
N ASP A 39 2.40 -2.31 -8.75
CA ASP A 39 3.20 -3.30 -8.04
C ASP A 39 2.43 -4.00 -6.92
N ILE A 40 1.59 -3.27 -6.17
CA ILE A 40 0.73 -3.87 -5.12
C ILE A 40 -0.38 -4.73 -5.75
N SER A 41 -0.91 -4.33 -6.90
CA SER A 41 -1.95 -5.08 -7.62
C SER A 41 -1.39 -6.35 -8.27
N GLN A 42 -0.14 -6.31 -8.72
CA GLN A 42 0.58 -7.44 -9.33
C GLN A 42 1.32 -8.30 -8.30
N ALA A 43 1.56 -7.79 -7.09
CA ALA A 43 2.14 -8.56 -6.01
C ALA A 43 1.26 -9.79 -5.74
N PRO A 44 1.84 -10.99 -5.57
CA PRO A 44 1.10 -12.22 -5.38
C PRO A 44 0.46 -12.24 -3.98
N ASN A 45 -0.62 -11.49 -3.80
CA ASN A 45 -1.49 -11.54 -2.62
C ASN A 45 -2.54 -12.66 -2.74
N LEU A 46 -2.49 -13.44 -3.82
CA LEU A 46 -3.30 -14.64 -4.04
C LEU A 46 -2.43 -15.89 -3.91
N ILE A 47 -1.77 -16.04 -2.75
CA ILE A 47 -1.33 -17.38 -2.35
C ILE A 47 -2.61 -18.14 -2.03
N ASN A 48 -2.76 -19.36 -2.55
CA ASN A 48 -3.90 -20.20 -2.17
C ASN A 48 -3.97 -20.29 -0.63
N PRO A 49 -5.13 -20.04 -0.03
CA PRO A 49 -5.27 -20.11 1.42
C PRO A 49 -4.80 -21.48 1.90
N ASP A 50 -3.78 -21.48 2.75
CA ASP A 50 -3.27 -22.68 3.39
C ASP A 50 -4.17 -22.99 4.58
N PHE A 51 -5.19 -23.82 4.36
CA PHE A 51 -6.18 -24.19 5.38
C PHE A 51 -5.61 -24.99 6.56
N SER A 52 -4.32 -25.34 6.54
CA SER A 52 -3.63 -25.94 7.68
C SER A 52 -3.18 -24.91 8.73
N LYS A 53 -3.31 -23.62 8.44
CA LYS A 53 -2.89 -22.51 9.31
C LYS A 53 -4.08 -21.65 9.71
N ASP A 54 -3.93 -20.99 10.85
CA ASP A 54 -4.91 -20.01 11.30
C ASP A 54 -4.88 -18.76 10.41
N PHE A 55 -6.08 -18.27 10.06
CA PHE A 55 -6.25 -17.02 9.34
C PHE A 55 -6.46 -15.88 10.33
N THR A 56 -5.91 -14.69 10.03
CA THR A 56 -6.10 -13.50 10.87
C THR A 56 -6.91 -12.47 10.11
N LEU A 57 -8.18 -12.31 10.50
CA LEU A 57 -9.05 -11.29 9.92
C LEU A 57 -8.83 -9.94 10.59
N TYR A 58 -8.51 -8.92 9.81
CA TYR A 58 -8.49 -7.52 10.22
C TYR A 58 -9.73 -6.83 9.67
N ALA A 59 -10.68 -6.49 10.54
CA ALA A 59 -11.88 -5.76 10.19
C ALA A 59 -11.87 -4.36 10.82
N PHE A 60 -12.26 -3.36 10.04
CA PHE A 60 -12.39 -1.97 10.43
C PHE A 60 -13.78 -1.49 10.02
N GLY A 61 -14.46 -0.74 10.89
CA GLY A 61 -15.77 -0.17 10.61
C GLY A 61 -15.80 1.30 11.00
N ASP A 62 -16.44 2.10 10.15
CA ASP A 62 -16.90 3.46 10.44
C ASP A 62 -18.44 3.47 10.40
N ASP A 63 -19.07 4.57 10.79
CA ASP A 63 -20.54 4.68 10.88
C ASP A 63 -21.27 4.29 9.57
N ASP A 64 -20.63 4.48 8.42
CA ASP A 64 -21.22 4.22 7.10
C ASP A 64 -20.59 3.04 6.33
N THR A 65 -19.47 2.45 6.75
CA THR A 65 -18.82 1.38 5.97
C THR A 65 -17.94 0.44 6.79
N ILE A 66 -17.95 -0.84 6.42
CA ILE A 66 -17.06 -1.88 6.96
C ILE A 66 -16.06 -2.31 5.87
N TYR A 67 -14.79 -2.44 6.25
CA TYR A 67 -13.70 -2.95 5.43
C TYR A 67 -13.02 -4.10 6.16
N ALA A 68 -12.71 -5.19 5.45
CA ALA A 68 -12.02 -6.33 6.05
C ALA A 68 -10.92 -6.88 5.12
N ILE A 69 -9.82 -7.31 5.72
CA ILE A 69 -8.65 -7.90 5.05
C ILE A 69 -8.32 -9.20 5.79
N LEU A 70 -8.24 -10.30 5.05
CA LEU A 70 -7.93 -11.66 5.53
C LEU A 70 -6.44 -11.99 5.38
#